data_AF-A0A386WTM6-F1
#
_entry.id   AF-A0A386WTM6-F1
#
_cell.length_a   1.000
_cell.length_b   1.000
_cell.length_c   1.000
_cell.angle_alpha   90.00
_cell.angle_beta   90.00
_cell.angle_gamma   90.00
#
_symmetry.space_group_name_H-M   'P 1'
#
loop_
_entity.id
_entity.type
_entity.pdbx_description
1 polymer ?
#
loop_
_entity_poly.entity_id
_entity_poly.type
_entity_poly.pdbx_seq_one_letter_code
_entity_poly.pdbx_strand_id
1 'polypeptide(L)'
;MTPQEPARRSVPLAIDLEMLRPVLRSGWGADTCDPHDVQDWHAGNPARGQCGVTALIIQDLLGGELILGEVLSGDAKIGYHYWNRLADGREVDLTADQFQPPEVVVGGQVQQRPPGPPRRCRQQYQILRHRVFAVLYGGEPTRPTRP
;
A
#
# COMPACT_ATOMS: atom_id res chain seq x y z
N MET A 1 -37.63 -10.62 35.78
CA MET A 1 -36.16 -10.43 35.72
C MET A 1 -35.69 -11.08 34.43
N THR A 2 -35.49 -10.27 33.39
CA THR A 2 -35.04 -10.74 32.07
C THR A 2 -33.52 -10.91 32.12
N PRO A 3 -32.94 -12.04 31.68
CA PRO A 3 -31.49 -12.17 31.61
C PRO A 3 -30.94 -11.22 30.55
N GLN A 4 -29.96 -10.41 30.94
CA GLN A 4 -29.27 -9.50 30.04
C GLN A 4 -28.23 -10.30 29.25
N GLU A 5 -28.36 -10.32 27.92
CA GLU A 5 -27.36 -10.87 27.00
C GLU A 5 -25.99 -10.22 27.25
N PRO A 6 -24.89 -11.00 27.26
CA PRO A 6 -23.56 -10.42 27.40
C PRO A 6 -23.25 -9.59 26.15
N ALA A 7 -22.94 -8.32 26.37
CA ALA A 7 -22.46 -7.41 25.33
C ALA A 7 -21.29 -8.07 24.57
N ARG A 8 -21.42 -8.16 23.23
CA ARG A 8 -20.32 -8.53 22.35
C ARG A 8 -19.14 -7.62 22.67
N ARG A 9 -18.09 -8.18 23.27
CA ARG A 9 -16.80 -7.49 23.38
C ARG A 9 -16.30 -7.25 21.96
N SER A 10 -16.31 -5.99 21.53
CA SER A 10 -15.62 -5.55 20.33
C SER A 10 -14.13 -5.80 20.54
N VAL A 11 -13.63 -6.89 19.97
CA VAL A 11 -12.19 -7.06 19.75
C VAL A 11 -11.77 -5.86 18.90
N PRO A 12 -10.69 -5.12 19.25
CA PRO A 12 -10.16 -4.11 18.35
C PRO A 12 -9.90 -4.82 17.02
N LEU A 13 -10.48 -4.34 15.91
CA LEU A 13 -10.20 -4.92 14.61
C LEU A 13 -8.70 -4.77 14.38
N ALA A 14 -7.97 -5.89 14.39
CA ALA A 14 -6.60 -5.90 13.93
C ALA A 14 -6.61 -5.42 12.48
N ILE A 15 -5.74 -4.45 12.14
CA ILE A 15 -5.60 -4.00 10.75
C ILE A 15 -5.17 -5.20 9.92
N ASP A 16 -5.88 -5.47 8.83
CA ASP A 16 -5.58 -6.53 7.89
C ASP A 16 -5.54 -6.02 6.44
N LEU A 17 -5.17 -6.90 5.51
CA LEU A 17 -5.00 -6.54 4.10
C LEU A 17 -6.32 -6.21 3.41
N GLU A 18 -7.42 -6.82 3.83
CA GLU A 18 -8.75 -6.57 3.26
C GLU A 18 -9.23 -5.16 3.61
N MET A 19 -8.93 -4.69 4.82
CA MET A 19 -9.14 -3.30 5.22
C MET A 19 -8.17 -2.34 4.53
N LEU A 20 -6.89 -2.68 4.42
CA LEU A 20 -5.87 -1.78 3.88
C LEU A 20 -6.00 -1.55 2.37
N ARG A 21 -6.37 -2.57 1.60
CA ARG A 21 -6.46 -2.48 0.14
C ARG A 21 -7.33 -1.30 -0.34
N PRO A 22 -8.61 -1.15 0.05
CA PRO A 22 -9.41 -0.02 -0.41
C PRO A 22 -8.91 1.33 0.10
N VAL A 23 -8.33 1.39 1.30
CA VAL A 23 -7.80 2.63 1.90
C VAL A 23 -6.55 3.13 1.18
N LEU A 24 -5.63 2.21 0.85
CA LEU A 24 -4.45 2.55 0.06
C LEU A 24 -4.85 2.99 -1.35
N ARG A 25 -5.75 2.24 -2.00
CA ARG A 25 -6.21 2.57 -3.36
C ARG A 25 -6.90 3.93 -3.45
N SER A 26 -7.72 4.29 -2.46
CA SER A 26 -8.37 5.61 -2.43
C SER A 26 -7.41 6.75 -2.09
N GLY A 27 -6.28 6.44 -1.43
CA GLY A 27 -5.24 7.40 -1.09
C GLY A 27 -4.28 7.72 -2.24
N TRP A 28 -4.20 6.88 -3.27
CA TRP A 28 -3.31 7.06 -4.40
C TRP A 28 -3.74 8.24 -5.30
N GLY A 29 -2.74 8.90 -5.85
CA GLY A 29 -2.88 10.05 -6.73
C GLY A 29 -1.53 10.43 -7.34
N ALA A 30 -1.54 11.34 -8.31
CA ALA A 30 -0.30 11.85 -8.92
C ALA A 30 0.70 12.42 -7.90
N ASP A 31 0.21 12.95 -6.78
CA ASP A 31 1.02 13.52 -5.69
C ASP A 31 1.64 12.49 -4.73
N THR A 32 1.23 11.24 -4.84
CA THR A 32 1.79 10.09 -4.13
C THR A 32 2.55 9.15 -5.07
N CYS A 33 2.41 9.37 -6.38
CA CYS A 33 3.14 8.66 -7.41
C CYS A 33 4.63 9.03 -7.36
N ASP A 34 5.46 8.04 -7.63
CA ASP A 34 6.87 8.22 -7.94
C ASP A 34 7.08 9.32 -9.01
N PRO A 35 7.94 10.32 -8.78
CA PRO A 35 8.24 11.33 -9.78
C PRO A 35 8.78 10.76 -11.11
N HIS A 36 9.37 9.56 -11.10
CA HIS A 36 9.79 8.88 -12.33
C HIS A 36 8.61 8.40 -13.17
N ASP A 37 7.54 7.92 -12.54
CA ASP A 37 6.41 7.28 -13.19
C ASP A 37 5.19 8.21 -13.34
N VAL A 38 5.27 9.45 -12.84
CA VAL A 38 4.15 10.40 -12.80
C VAL A 38 3.60 10.74 -14.19
N GLN A 39 4.44 10.67 -15.23
CA GLN A 39 4.01 10.91 -16.61
C GLN A 39 3.15 9.76 -17.16
N ASP A 40 3.36 8.55 -16.67
CA ASP A 40 2.62 7.34 -17.05
C ASP A 40 1.44 7.05 -16.10
N TRP A 41 1.31 7.84 -15.02
CA TRP A 41 0.19 7.72 -14.09
C TRP A 41 -1.08 8.35 -14.65
N HIS A 42 -2.20 7.65 -14.51
CA HIS A 42 -3.52 8.17 -14.82
C HIS A 42 -4.60 7.43 -14.01
N ALA A 43 -5.83 7.97 -13.96
CA ALA A 43 -6.92 7.40 -13.16
C ALA A 43 -7.31 5.96 -13.58
N GLY A 44 -7.00 5.55 -14.81
CA GLY A 44 -7.19 4.18 -15.30
C GLY A 44 -6.11 3.19 -14.85
N ASN A 45 -4.96 3.69 -14.38
CA ASN A 45 -3.88 2.91 -13.78
C ASN A 45 -3.36 3.63 -12.52
N PRO A 46 -4.17 3.68 -11.43
CA PRO A 46 -3.84 4.47 -10.25
C PRO A 46 -2.67 3.88 -9.45
N ALA A 47 -2.32 2.61 -9.67
CA ALA A 47 -1.23 1.90 -9.00
C ALA A 47 0.16 2.27 -9.54
N ARG A 48 0.26 2.85 -10.75
CA ARG A 48 1.52 3.27 -11.38
C ARG A 48 2.35 4.14 -10.43
N GLY A 49 3.59 3.73 -10.18
CA GLY A 49 4.52 4.46 -9.31
C GLY A 49 4.14 4.50 -7.83
N GLN A 50 3.21 3.65 -7.37
CA GLN A 50 2.78 3.61 -5.96
C GLN A 50 3.50 2.53 -5.12
N CYS A 51 4.28 1.65 -5.75
CA CYS A 51 4.82 0.45 -5.09
C CYS A 51 5.66 0.75 -3.85
N GLY A 52 6.67 1.62 -3.97
CA GLY A 52 7.58 1.94 -2.87
C GLY A 52 6.86 2.54 -1.67
N VAL A 53 6.02 3.55 -1.89
CA VAL A 53 5.30 4.22 -0.80
C VAL A 53 4.25 3.31 -0.16
N THR A 54 3.59 2.47 -0.94
CA THR A 54 2.60 1.49 -0.46
C THR A 54 3.27 0.41 0.38
N ALA A 55 4.37 -0.18 -0.12
CA ALA A 55 5.08 -1.24 0.59
C ALA A 55 5.65 -0.77 1.94
N LEU A 56 6.10 0.50 2.02
CA LEU A 56 6.54 1.09 3.28
C LEU A 56 5.41 1.25 4.29
N ILE A 57 4.22 1.66 3.85
CA ILE A 57 3.06 1.82 4.74
C ILE A 57 2.55 0.46 5.22
N ILE A 58 2.49 -0.54 4.35
CA ILE A 58 2.16 -1.91 4.75
C ILE A 58 3.15 -2.40 5.80
N GLN A 59 4.45 -2.20 5.57
CA GLN A 59 5.49 -2.58 6.54
C GLN A 59 5.34 -1.83 7.87
N ASP A 60 5.00 -0.54 7.86
CA ASP A 60 4.79 0.24 9.09
C ASP A 60 3.59 -0.26 9.91
N LEU A 61 2.55 -0.79 9.25
CA LEU A 61 1.30 -1.20 9.89
C LEU A 61 1.28 -2.69 10.27
N LEU A 62 1.83 -3.55 9.42
CA LEU A 62 1.77 -5.01 9.56
C LEU A 62 3.14 -5.65 9.83
N GLY A 63 4.22 -4.89 9.75
CA GLY A 63 5.58 -5.42 9.81
C GLY A 63 5.96 -6.21 8.56
N GLY A 64 6.83 -7.20 8.73
CA GLY A 64 7.31 -8.05 7.65
C GLY A 64 8.51 -7.48 6.88
N GLU A 65 8.90 -8.22 5.86
CA GLU A 65 10.04 -7.92 5.02
C GLU A 65 9.64 -7.02 3.84
N LEU A 66 10.54 -6.10 3.47
CA LEU A 66 10.42 -5.32 2.25
C LEU A 66 11.18 -6.06 1.16
N ILE A 67 10.53 -6.37 0.05
CA ILE A 67 11.12 -7.11 -1.06
C ILE A 67 11.31 -6.16 -2.25
N LEU A 68 12.45 -6.29 -2.91
CA LEU A 68 12.81 -5.53 -4.11
C LEU A 68 13.05 -6.47 -5.29
N GLY A 69 12.27 -6.31 -6.34
CA GLY A 69 12.45 -6.95 -7.64
C GLY A 69 12.83 -5.94 -8.72
N GLU A 70 13.19 -6.47 -9.88
CA GLU A 70 13.49 -5.68 -11.07
C GLU A 70 12.29 -5.72 -12.02
N VAL A 71 12.03 -4.61 -12.69
CA VAL A 71 11.01 -4.54 -13.74
C VAL A 71 11.71 -4.59 -15.09
N LEU A 72 11.36 -5.57 -15.91
CA LEU A 72 11.87 -5.73 -17.27
C LEU A 72 10.78 -5.39 -18.28
N SER A 73 11.18 -4.88 -19.43
CA SER A 73 10.36 -4.77 -20.64
C SER A 73 11.17 -5.41 -21.79
N GLY A 74 10.77 -6.62 -22.18
CA GLY A 74 11.65 -7.50 -22.96
C GLY A 74 12.92 -7.84 -22.16
N ASP A 75 14.09 -7.65 -22.77
CA ASP A 75 15.39 -7.90 -22.13
C ASP A 75 15.95 -6.68 -21.37
N ALA A 76 15.24 -5.54 -21.41
CA ALA A 76 15.72 -4.30 -20.79
C ALA A 76 15.15 -4.12 -19.39
N LYS A 77 16.02 -3.89 -18.40
CA LYS A 77 15.62 -3.44 -17.07
C LYS A 77 15.21 -1.97 -17.12
N ILE A 78 13.94 -1.71 -16.81
CA ILE A 78 13.34 -0.37 -16.84
C ILE A 78 13.11 0.20 -15.45
N GLY A 79 13.11 -0.63 -14.41
CA GLY A 79 12.82 -0.14 -13.07
C GLY A 79 12.98 -1.15 -11.96
N TYR A 80 12.43 -0.79 -10.81
CA TYR A 80 12.40 -1.59 -9.61
C TYR A 80 10.97 -1.65 -9.08
N HIS A 81 10.63 -2.76 -8.44
CA HIS A 81 9.33 -2.96 -7.83
C HIS A 81 9.47 -3.37 -6.38
N TYR A 82 8.66 -2.76 -5.50
CA TYR A 82 8.63 -3.07 -4.08
C TYR A 82 7.30 -3.71 -3.68
N TRP A 83 7.40 -4.77 -2.88
CA TRP A 83 6.26 -5.42 -2.23
C TRP A 83 6.68 -5.96 -0.86
N ASN A 84 5.79 -6.64 -0.14
CA ASN A 84 6.07 -7.13 1.20
C ASN A 84 5.93 -8.64 1.32
N ARG A 85 6.74 -9.25 2.19
CA ARG A 85 6.48 -10.60 2.71
C ARG A 85 6.15 -10.52 4.19
N LEU A 86 4.97 -10.98 4.58
CA LEU A 86 4.48 -10.92 5.97
C LEU A 86 5.15 -11.99 6.84
N ALA A 87 4.98 -11.89 8.16
CA ALA A 87 5.55 -12.82 9.13
C ALA A 87 5.09 -14.28 8.97
N ASP A 88 3.93 -14.50 8.34
CA ASP A 88 3.40 -15.83 8.00
C ASP A 88 3.91 -16.35 6.63
N GLY A 89 4.81 -15.61 5.97
CA GLY A 89 5.42 -15.95 4.70
C GLY A 89 4.60 -15.54 3.46
N ARG A 90 3.40 -14.97 3.63
CA ARG A 90 2.60 -14.50 2.48
C ARG A 90 3.26 -13.30 1.80
N GLU A 91 3.38 -13.38 0.48
CA GLU A 91 3.74 -12.25 -0.39
C GLU A 91 2.51 -11.36 -0.62
N VAL A 92 2.68 -10.06 -0.43
CA VAL A 92 1.64 -9.04 -0.53
C VAL A 92 2.11 -7.95 -1.47
N ASP A 93 1.48 -7.90 -2.63
CA ASP A 93 1.64 -6.84 -3.60
C ASP A 93 0.27 -6.24 -3.96
N LEU A 94 -0.01 -5.07 -3.39
CA LEU A 94 -1.26 -4.35 -3.66
C LEU A 94 -1.17 -3.48 -4.92
N THR A 95 0.01 -3.42 -5.55
CA THR A 95 0.36 -2.56 -6.69
C THR A 95 0.79 -3.36 -7.94
N ALA A 96 0.61 -4.69 -7.93
CA ALA A 96 0.97 -5.57 -9.04
C ALA A 96 0.27 -5.18 -10.35
N ASP A 97 -0.95 -4.64 -10.24
CA ASP A 97 -1.77 -4.21 -11.37
C ASP A 97 -1.27 -2.94 -12.05
N GLN A 98 -0.20 -2.32 -11.55
CA GLN A 98 0.44 -1.19 -12.23
C GLN A 98 1.06 -1.59 -13.57
N PHE A 99 1.57 -2.82 -13.67
CA PHE A 99 2.32 -3.30 -14.83
C PHE A 99 1.39 -3.79 -15.94
N GLN A 100 1.75 -3.48 -17.18
CA GLN A 100 1.04 -3.94 -18.36
C GLN A 100 2.03 -4.63 -19.30
N PRO A 101 1.61 -5.62 -20.12
CA PRO A 101 2.50 -6.22 -21.10
C PRO A 101 3.18 -5.14 -21.96
N PRO A 102 4.51 -5.22 -22.19
CA PRO A 102 5.39 -6.36 -21.92
C PRO A 102 6.13 -6.31 -20.56
N GLU A 103 5.72 -5.47 -19.62
CA GLU A 103 6.39 -5.31 -18.34
C GLU A 103 6.26 -6.56 -17.45
N VAL A 104 7.37 -7.05 -16.92
CA VAL A 104 7.41 -8.20 -16.00
C VAL A 104 8.30 -7.90 -14.79
N VAL A 105 7.84 -8.33 -13.61
CA VAL A 105 8.65 -8.26 -12.38
C VAL A 105 9.41 -9.56 -12.22
N VAL A 106 10.71 -9.47 -11.97
CA VAL A 106 11.59 -10.62 -11.76
C VAL A 106 12.43 -10.46 -10.49
N GLY A 107 12.92 -11.58 -9.98
CA GLY A 107 13.74 -11.60 -8.77
C GLY A 107 12.92 -11.35 -7.51
N GLY A 108 13.54 -10.67 -6.54
CA GLY A 108 12.95 -10.46 -5.21
C GLY A 108 13.99 -10.67 -4.11
N GLN A 109 14.60 -9.58 -3.66
CA GLN A 109 15.60 -9.59 -2.59
C GLN A 109 15.10 -8.82 -1.38
N VAL A 110 15.28 -9.37 -0.19
CA VAL A 110 14.93 -8.69 1.06
C VAL A 110 15.79 -7.44 1.20
N GLN A 111 15.15 -6.29 1.41
CA GLN A 111 15.80 -5.02 1.63
C GLN A 111 15.69 -4.60 3.10
N GLN A 112 16.80 -4.10 3.63
CA GLN A 112 16.85 -3.49 4.94
C GLN A 112 16.53 -2.00 4.83
N ARG A 113 15.50 -1.55 5.54
CA ARG A 113 15.09 -0.16 5.57
C ARG A 113 15.95 0.61 6.59
N PRO A 114 16.64 1.71 6.19
CA PRO A 114 17.28 2.61 7.15
C PRO A 114 16.24 3.20 8.11
N PRO A 115 16.61 3.50 9.38
CA PRO A 115 15.68 4.08 10.33
C PRO A 115 15.15 5.44 9.86
N GLY A 116 13.87 5.69 10.15
CA GLY A 116 13.18 6.94 9.83
C GLY A 116 12.41 6.91 8.50
N PRO A 117 11.95 8.09 8.03
CA PRO A 117 11.21 8.18 6.77
C PRO A 117 12.13 7.90 5.58
N PRO A 118 11.60 7.45 4.44
CA PRO A 118 12.42 7.17 3.26
C PRO A 118 13.14 8.42 2.77
N ARG A 119 14.28 8.25 2.11
CA ARG A 119 15.01 9.36 1.46
C ARG A 119 14.35 9.73 0.13
N ARG A 120 14.16 8.72 -0.73
CA ARG A 120 13.44 8.85 -2.00
C ARG A 120 11.93 8.82 -1.76
N CYS A 121 11.18 9.60 -2.53
CA CYS A 121 9.71 9.69 -2.42
C CYS A 121 9.20 10.03 -1.00
N ARG A 122 9.97 10.79 -0.21
CA ARG A 122 9.62 11.13 1.18
C ARG A 122 8.27 11.84 1.27
N GLN A 123 8.06 12.84 0.41
CA GLN A 123 6.85 13.64 0.41
C GLN A 123 5.63 12.79 0.03
N GLN A 124 5.75 11.98 -1.02
CA GLN A 124 4.74 11.04 -1.49
C GLN A 124 4.34 10.07 -0.37
N TYR A 125 5.33 9.47 0.29
CA TYR A 125 5.12 8.59 1.43
C TYR A 125 4.38 9.32 2.57
N GLN A 126 4.78 10.54 2.91
CA GLN A 126 4.12 11.32 3.96
C GLN A 126 2.66 11.65 3.63
N ILE A 127 2.36 12.02 2.38
CA ILE A 127 1.00 12.30 1.91
C ILE A 127 0.14 11.05 1.99
N LEU A 128 0.61 9.94 1.39
CA LEU A 128 -0.16 8.69 1.40
C LEU A 128 -0.35 8.17 2.82
N ARG A 129 0.70 8.21 3.64
CA ARG A 129 0.63 7.82 5.05
C ARG A 129 -0.38 8.67 5.81
N HIS A 130 -0.39 9.99 5.60
CA HIS A 130 -1.36 10.87 6.25
C HIS A 130 -2.81 10.49 5.86
N ARG A 131 -3.08 10.27 4.57
CA ARG A 131 -4.40 9.83 4.08
C ARG A 131 -4.84 8.50 4.70
N VAL A 132 -3.96 7.50 4.67
CA VAL A 132 -4.24 6.16 5.20
C VAL A 132 -4.51 6.23 6.71
N PHE A 133 -3.66 6.92 7.47
CA PHE A 133 -3.81 7.02 8.93
C PHE A 133 -5.04 7.83 9.32
N ALA A 134 -5.41 8.86 8.54
CA ALA A 134 -6.65 9.60 8.77
C ALA A 134 -7.89 8.69 8.63
N VAL A 135 -7.91 7.79 7.64
CA VAL A 135 -9.04 6.85 7.49
C VAL A 135 -9.04 5.78 8.59
N LEU A 136 -7.87 5.24 8.94
CA LEU A 136 -7.78 4.17 9.94
C LEU A 136 -8.02 4.63 11.38
N TYR A 137 -7.63 5.86 11.72
CA TYR A 137 -7.62 6.35 13.11
C TYR A 137 -8.42 7.65 13.33
N GLY A 138 -8.94 8.28 12.27
CA GLY A 138 -9.56 9.61 12.33
C GLY A 138 -11.08 9.66 12.50
N GLY A 139 -11.77 8.51 12.58
CA GLY A 139 -13.23 8.43 12.81
C GLY A 139 -14.08 8.37 11.52
N GLU A 140 -15.08 7.49 11.55
CA GLU A 140 -16.04 7.06 10.50
C GLU A 140 -16.17 7.91 9.22
N PRO A 141 -16.11 7.30 8.00
CA PRO A 141 -16.71 7.92 6.83
C PRO A 141 -18.22 7.95 7.02
N THR A 142 -18.78 9.12 7.28
CA THR A 142 -20.24 9.33 7.21
C THR A 142 -20.73 8.84 5.84
N ARG A 143 -21.46 7.72 5.86
CA ARG A 143 -22.17 7.19 4.70
C ARG A 143 -23.14 8.28 4.22
N PRO A 144 -23.14 8.69 2.94
CA PRO A 144 -24.13 9.64 2.47
C PRO A 144 -25.51 8.99 2.58
N THR A 145 -26.36 9.55 3.43
CA THR A 145 -27.81 9.32 3.38
C THR A 145 -28.30 9.86 2.04
N ARG A 146 -28.68 8.94 1.14
CA ARG A 146 -29.34 9.31 -0.11
C ARG A 146 -30.79 9.73 0.22
N PRO A 147 -31.33 10.80 -0.43
CA PRO A 147 -32.73 11.18 -0.28
C PRO A 147 -33.70 10.08 -0.71
#